data_AF-A0A1B6NXJ0-F1
#
_entry.id   AF-A0A1B6NXJ0-F1
#
_cell.length_a   1.000
_cell.length_b   1.000
_cell.length_c   1.000
_cell.angle_alpha   90.00
_cell.angle_beta   90.00
_cell.angle_gamma   90.00
#
_symmetry.space_group_name_H-M   'P 1'
#
loop_
_entity.id
_entity.type
_entity.pdbx_description
1 polymer ?
#
loop_
_entity_poly.entity_id
_entity_poly.type
_entity_poly.pdbx_seq_one_letter_code
_entity_poly.pdbx_strand_id
1 'polypeptide(L)'
;DIILFTLDETTYSRELAPLAGHYPCLKLGPSWWFHDSPEGMLRFRHQVTETAGFFNTVGFNDDTRAFLSIPARHDVARRIDCRFLAQLVVEHRISETEAASIARKLTYDFAKQAYKLG
;
A
#
# COMPACT_ATOMS: atom_id res chain seq x y z
N ASP A 1 3.14 9.55 13.75
CA ASP A 1 2.27 9.37 12.58
C ASP A 1 0.98 8.70 12.99
N ILE A 2 -0.12 9.10 12.37
CA ILE A 2 -1.45 8.53 12.48
C ILE A 2 -1.70 7.76 11.19
N ILE A 3 -2.03 6.48 11.31
CA ILE A 3 -2.28 5.60 10.18
C ILE A 3 -3.80 5.45 10.00
N LEU A 4 -4.31 5.92 8.88
CA LEU A 4 -5.73 5.87 8.56
C LEU A 4 -6.07 4.59 7.79
N PHE A 5 -7.20 3.98 8.16
CA PHE A 5 -7.79 2.82 7.50
C PHE A 5 -9.24 3.13 7.15
N THR A 6 -9.81 2.40 6.21
CA THR A 6 -11.22 2.52 5.82
C THR A 6 -11.81 1.18 5.41
N LEU A 7 -13.12 1.06 5.58
CA LEU A 7 -13.95 0.00 4.99
C LEU A 7 -14.74 0.50 3.76
N ASP A 8 -14.67 1.79 3.45
CA ASP A 8 -15.35 2.43 2.33
C ASP A 8 -14.31 2.89 1.29
N GLU A 9 -14.18 2.11 0.21
CA GLU A 9 -13.23 2.39 -0.87
C GLU A 9 -13.50 3.72 -1.58
N THR A 10 -14.73 4.26 -1.50
CA THR A 10 -15.05 5.56 -2.12
C THR A 10 -14.30 6.73 -1.48
N THR A 11 -13.75 6.51 -0.28
CA THR A 11 -12.94 7.51 0.44
C THR A 11 -11.49 7.57 -0.03
N TYR A 12 -10.99 6.58 -0.78
CA TYR A 12 -9.58 6.52 -1.19
C TYR A 12 -9.11 7.77 -1.92
N SER A 13 -9.72 8.08 -3.06
CA SER A 13 -9.37 9.25 -3.87
C SER A 13 -10.04 10.53 -3.36
N ARG A 14 -11.23 10.41 -2.75
CA ARG A 14 -12.05 11.55 -2.32
C ARG A 14 -11.51 12.25 -1.07
N GLU A 15 -11.02 11.48 -0.09
CA GLU A 15 -10.63 12.02 1.23
C GLU A 15 -9.22 11.58 1.63
N LEU A 16 -8.98 10.26 1.65
CA LEU A 16 -7.79 9.68 2.28
C LEU A 16 -6.49 10.09 1.59
N ALA A 17 -6.43 9.97 0.26
CA ALA A 17 -5.22 10.32 -0.48
C ALA A 17 -4.90 11.83 -0.44
N PRO A 18 -5.87 12.75 -0.62
CA PRO A 18 -5.65 14.18 -0.39
C PRO A 18 -5.19 14.50 1.04
N LEU A 19 -5.81 13.92 2.06
CA LEU A 19 -5.46 14.17 3.46
C LEU A 19 -4.04 13.69 3.78
N ALA A 20 -3.68 12.46 3.41
CA ALA A 20 -2.35 11.92 3.64
C ALA A 20 -1.26 12.57 2.75
N GLY A 21 -1.64 13.09 1.58
CA GLY A 21 -0.75 13.87 0.72
C GLY A 21 -0.43 15.27 1.26
N HIS A 22 -1.30 15.82 2.12
CA HIS A 22 -1.15 17.18 2.67
C HIS A 22 -0.60 17.21 4.09
N TYR A 23 -1.16 16.40 5.01
CA TYR A 23 -0.83 16.48 6.43
C TYR A 23 0.37 15.58 6.77
N PRO A 24 1.49 16.15 7.28
CA PRO A 24 2.70 15.37 7.56
C PRO A 24 2.52 14.25 8.59
N CYS A 25 1.51 14.39 9.46
CA CYS A 25 1.22 13.40 10.49
C CYS A 25 0.39 12.22 9.97
N LEU A 26 -0.21 12.29 8.78
CA LEU A 26 -1.13 11.28 8.27
C LEU A 26 -0.41 10.32 7.31
N LYS A 27 -0.71 9.04 7.46
CA LYS A 27 -0.31 7.95 6.56
C LYS A 27 -1.50 7.04 6.28
N LEU A 28 -1.44 6.29 5.18
CA LEU A 28 -2.48 5.35 4.79
C LEU A 28 -2.06 3.91 5.03
N GLY A 29 -2.91 3.21 5.78
CA GLY A 29 -2.90 1.75 5.93
C GLY A 29 -3.24 1.05 4.61
N PRO A 30 -2.90 -0.25 4.47
CA PRO A 30 -3.35 -1.05 3.33
C PRO A 30 -4.89 -1.17 3.28
N SER A 31 -5.39 -1.64 2.14
CA SER A 31 -6.78 -2.09 2.00
C SER A 31 -7.13 -3.11 3.09
N TRP A 32 -8.20 -2.87 3.85
CA TRP A 32 -8.48 -3.58 5.10
C TRP A 32 -9.71 -4.48 5.02
N TRP A 33 -9.71 -5.55 5.83
CA TRP A 33 -10.80 -6.51 6.00
C TRP A 33 -11.27 -7.12 4.68
N PHE A 34 -12.46 -6.78 4.19
CA PHE A 34 -13.01 -7.30 2.93
C PHE A 34 -12.17 -6.88 1.71
N HIS A 35 -11.43 -5.79 1.85
CA HIS A 35 -10.59 -5.22 0.79
C HIS A 35 -9.16 -5.77 0.81
N ASP A 36 -8.77 -6.54 1.84
CA ASP A 36 -7.52 -7.32 1.86
C ASP A 36 -7.63 -8.54 0.93
N SER A 37 -7.71 -8.24 -0.36
CA SER A 37 -7.89 -9.20 -1.45
C SER A 37 -7.16 -8.69 -2.70
N PRO A 38 -6.84 -9.56 -3.67
CA PRO A 38 -6.12 -9.16 -4.89
C PRO A 38 -6.69 -7.91 -5.58
N GLU A 39 -8.00 -7.85 -5.74
CA GLU A 39 -8.66 -6.73 -6.42
C GLU A 39 -8.81 -5.50 -5.52
N GLY A 40 -9.01 -5.67 -4.21
CA GLY A 40 -9.07 -4.55 -3.27
C GLY A 40 -7.71 -3.84 -3.14
N MET A 41 -6.62 -4.61 -3.08
CA MET A 41 -5.26 -4.08 -3.09
C MET A 41 -4.96 -3.27 -4.36
N LEU A 42 -5.40 -3.75 -5.54
CA LEU A 42 -5.24 -3.02 -6.79
C LEU A 42 -6.06 -1.73 -6.82
N ARG A 43 -7.33 -1.78 -6.40
CA ARG A 43 -8.17 -0.58 -6.30
C ARG A 43 -7.55 0.46 -5.36
N PHE A 44 -7.01 0.03 -4.22
CA PHE A 44 -6.26 0.90 -3.32
C PHE A 44 -5.09 1.57 -4.03
N ARG A 45 -4.22 0.79 -4.71
CA ARG A 45 -3.07 1.36 -5.44
C ARG A 45 -3.48 2.33 -6.54
N HIS A 46 -4.47 1.99 -7.35
CA HIS A 46 -4.94 2.86 -8.43
C HIS A 46 -5.56 4.18 -7.90
N GLN A 47 -6.30 4.14 -6.80
CA GLN A 47 -7.03 5.32 -6.30
C GLN A 47 -6.22 6.21 -5.35
N VAL A 48 -5.20 5.65 -4.68
CA VAL A 48 -4.42 6.37 -3.66
C VAL A 48 -3.12 6.96 -4.21
N THR A 49 -2.43 6.24 -5.10
CA THR A 49 -1.04 6.55 -5.46
C THR A 49 -0.87 7.91 -6.11
N GLU A 50 -1.83 8.40 -6.90
CA GLU A 50 -1.66 9.65 -7.65
C GLU A 50 -1.62 10.90 -6.76
N THR A 51 -2.35 10.89 -5.64
CA THR A 51 -2.39 12.04 -4.72
C THR A 51 -1.49 11.85 -3.50
N ALA A 52 -1.51 10.66 -2.88
CA ALA A 52 -0.70 10.41 -1.69
C ALA A 52 0.75 10.03 -2.01
N GLY A 53 1.01 9.48 -3.20
CA GLY A 53 2.26 8.81 -3.52
C GLY A 53 2.48 7.54 -2.70
N PHE A 54 3.58 6.82 -2.99
CA PHE A 54 3.93 5.60 -2.26
C PHE A 54 4.40 5.88 -0.82
N PHE A 55 5.09 6.99 -0.62
CA PHE A 55 5.76 7.34 0.65
C PHE A 55 4.79 7.77 1.76
N ASN A 56 3.52 8.04 1.43
CA ASN A 56 2.47 8.27 2.42
C ASN A 56 1.64 7.02 2.73
N THR A 57 2.06 5.84 2.24
CA THR A 57 1.50 4.53 2.64
C THR A 57 2.46 3.81 3.59
N VAL A 58 1.95 2.83 4.34
CA VAL A 58 2.73 2.14 5.40
C VAL A 58 3.13 0.70 5.07
N GLY A 59 2.91 0.24 3.84
CA GLY A 59 3.13 -1.15 3.44
C GLY A 59 1.92 -2.03 3.70
N PHE A 60 2.14 -3.25 4.20
CA PHE A 60 1.10 -4.27 4.38
C PHE A 60 1.12 -4.88 5.79
N ASN A 61 -0.06 -5.24 6.31
CA ASN A 61 -0.26 -6.04 7.51
C ASN A 61 -1.36 -7.07 7.25
N ASP A 62 -1.21 -8.28 7.79
CA ASP A 62 -2.09 -9.41 7.49
C ASP A 62 -3.45 -9.42 8.22
N ASP A 63 -3.53 -8.74 9.38
CA ASP A 63 -4.71 -8.67 10.25
C ASP A 63 -5.42 -10.02 10.46
N THR A 64 -4.66 -11.09 10.67
CA THR A 64 -5.21 -12.45 10.75
C THR A 64 -5.06 -13.06 12.15
N ARG A 65 -6.05 -13.86 12.55
CA ARG A 65 -5.92 -14.82 13.67
C ARG A 65 -5.38 -16.18 13.23
N ALA A 66 -5.34 -16.44 11.91
CA ALA A 66 -4.90 -17.72 11.37
C ALA A 66 -3.38 -17.67 11.09
N PHE A 67 -2.57 -18.08 12.07
CA PHE A 67 -1.10 -18.03 11.99
C PHE A 67 -0.51 -18.62 10.70
N LEU A 68 -1.03 -19.77 10.24
CA LEU A 68 -0.56 -20.42 9.02
C LEU A 68 -0.90 -19.65 7.72
N SER A 69 -1.81 -18.67 7.78
CA SER A 69 -2.14 -17.80 6.64
C SER A 69 -1.17 -16.63 6.46
N ILE A 70 -0.39 -16.27 7.48
CA ILE A 70 0.53 -15.13 7.45
C ILE A 70 1.46 -15.14 6.21
N PRO A 71 2.20 -16.24 5.90
CA PRO A 71 3.08 -16.24 4.73
C PRO A 71 2.30 -16.12 3.42
N ALA A 72 1.12 -16.74 3.31
CA ALA A 72 0.30 -16.69 2.10
C ALA A 72 -0.23 -15.26 1.86
N ARG A 73 -0.70 -14.57 2.90
CA ARG A 73 -1.18 -13.18 2.81
C ARG A 73 -0.07 -12.22 2.39
N HIS A 74 1.11 -12.35 2.99
CA HIS A 74 2.27 -11.53 2.60
C HIS A 74 2.74 -11.83 1.18
N ASP A 75 2.65 -13.07 0.70
CA ASP A 75 2.96 -13.41 -0.68
C ASP A 75 1.98 -12.77 -1.67
N VAL A 76 0.67 -12.78 -1.36
CA VAL A 76 -0.34 -12.08 -2.15
C VAL A 76 -0.04 -10.59 -2.22
N ALA A 77 0.20 -9.93 -1.08
CA ALA A 77 0.51 -8.50 -1.05
C ALA A 77 1.73 -8.15 -1.93
N ARG A 78 2.82 -8.93 -1.82
CA ARG A 78 4.03 -8.74 -2.64
C ARG A 78 3.75 -8.90 -4.13
N ARG A 79 2.98 -9.92 -4.52
CA ARG A 79 2.64 -10.16 -5.93
C ARG A 79 1.79 -9.05 -6.51
N ILE A 80 0.83 -8.53 -5.74
CA ILE A 80 -0.06 -7.47 -6.20
C ILE A 80 0.67 -6.13 -6.31
N ASP A 81 1.54 -5.81 -5.34
CA ASP A 81 2.40 -4.63 -5.45
C ASP A 81 3.32 -4.71 -6.68
N CYS A 82 3.93 -5.86 -6.93
CA CYS A 82 4.72 -6.08 -8.15
C CYS A 82 3.87 -5.98 -9.43
N ARG A 83 2.63 -6.51 -9.43
CA ARG A 83 1.72 -6.38 -10.58
C ARG A 83 1.42 -4.92 -10.90
N PHE A 84 1.09 -4.12 -9.88
CA PHE A 84 0.82 -2.69 -10.04
C PHE A 84 2.06 -1.94 -10.55
N LEU A 85 3.23 -2.18 -9.94
CA LEU A 85 4.48 -1.54 -10.37
C LEU A 85 4.89 -1.95 -11.78
N ALA A 86 4.72 -3.23 -12.16
CA ALA A 86 5.00 -3.71 -13.51
C ALA A 86 4.14 -3.01 -14.56
N GLN A 87 2.86 -2.76 -14.25
CA GLN A 87 1.99 -1.97 -15.12
C GLN A 87 2.55 -0.55 -15.33
N LEU A 88 2.95 0.13 -14.26
CA LEU A 88 3.56 1.46 -14.38
C LEU A 88 4.86 1.46 -15.20
N VAL A 89 5.66 0.39 -15.12
CA VAL A 89 6.89 0.23 -15.92
C VAL A 89 6.55 0.02 -17.40
N VAL A 90 5.63 -0.87 -17.72
CA VAL A 90 5.22 -1.18 -19.11
C VAL A 90 4.53 0.02 -19.77
N GLU A 91 3.80 0.83 -18.99
CA GLU A 91 3.21 2.09 -19.43
C GLU A 91 4.22 3.26 -19.46
N HIS A 92 5.50 3.00 -19.16
CA HIS A 92 6.57 3.99 -19.11
C HIS A 92 6.33 5.16 -18.14
N ARG A 93 5.56 4.94 -17.07
CA ARG A 93 5.31 5.92 -16.01
C ARG A 93 6.45 6.00 -15.00
N ILE A 94 7.17 4.89 -14.78
CA ILE A 94 8.37 4.78 -13.94
C ILE A 94 9.40 3.86 -14.59
N SER A 95 10.67 3.98 -14.22
CA SER A 95 11.71 3.03 -14.64
C SER A 95 11.63 1.71 -13.86
N GLU A 96 12.19 0.65 -14.43
CA GLU A 96 12.33 -0.65 -13.76
C GLU A 96 13.15 -0.54 -12.46
N THR A 97 14.20 0.29 -12.46
CA THR A 97 15.03 0.52 -11.27
C THR A 97 14.26 1.22 -10.14
N GLU A 98 13.43 2.21 -10.47
CA GLU A 98 12.54 2.84 -9.51
C GLU A 98 11.50 1.85 -8.97
N ALA A 99 10.88 1.07 -9.85
CA ALA A 99 9.93 0.03 -9.46
C ALA A 99 10.55 -0.98 -8.48
N ALA A 100 11.77 -1.47 -8.76
CA ALA A 100 12.49 -2.38 -7.87
C ALA A 100 12.77 -1.73 -6.50
N SER A 101 13.14 -0.44 -6.47
CA SER A 101 13.34 0.31 -5.23
C SER A 101 12.03 0.45 -4.43
N ILE A 102 10.94 0.79 -5.09
CA ILE A 102 9.62 0.95 -4.46
C ILE A 102 9.10 -0.39 -3.93
N ALA A 103 9.25 -1.48 -4.66
CA ALA A 103 8.81 -2.82 -4.24
C ALA A 103 9.44 -3.23 -2.90
N ARG A 104 10.75 -3.00 -2.74
CA ARG A 104 11.46 -3.22 -1.47
C ARG A 104 10.89 -2.35 -0.36
N LYS A 105 10.69 -1.05 -0.62
CA LYS A 105 10.19 -0.11 0.38
C LYS A 105 8.78 -0.46 0.86
N LEU A 106 7.89 -0.81 -0.07
CA LEU A 106 6.52 -1.25 0.23
C LEU A 106 6.50 -2.51 1.11
N THR A 107 7.41 -3.45 0.86
CA THR A 107 7.44 -4.75 1.54
C THR A 107 8.12 -4.70 2.91
N TYR A 108 9.10 -3.81 3.10
CA TYR A 108 9.97 -3.85 4.28
C TYR A 108 10.17 -2.49 4.92
N ASP A 109 10.73 -1.53 4.18
CA ASP A 109 11.24 -0.29 4.78
C ASP A 109 10.10 0.60 5.33
N PHE A 110 8.98 0.73 4.61
CA PHE A 110 7.85 1.57 5.04
C PHE A 110 7.16 1.02 6.29
N ALA A 111 6.95 -0.30 6.37
CA ALA A 111 6.39 -0.91 7.56
C ALA A 111 7.30 -0.69 8.77
N LYS A 112 8.61 -0.94 8.62
CA LYS A 112 9.58 -0.67 9.70
C LYS A 112 9.55 0.78 10.17
N GLN A 113 9.57 1.73 9.24
CA GLN A 113 9.56 3.16 9.56
C GLN A 113 8.26 3.59 10.23
N ALA A 114 7.10 3.24 9.66
CA ALA A 114 5.79 3.65 10.17
C ALA A 114 5.51 3.10 11.58
N TYR A 115 5.92 1.85 11.84
CA TYR A 115 5.73 1.18 13.13
C TYR A 115 6.92 1.32 14.09
N LYS A 116 7.93 2.13 13.73
CA LYS A 116 9.13 2.39 14.54
C LYS A 116 9.87 1.11 14.97
N LEU A 117 9.98 0.16 14.03
CA LEU A 117 10.71 -1.09 14.20
C LEU A 117 12.12 -0.91 13.65
N GLY A 118 13.11 -0.80 14.54
CA GLY A 118 14.55 -0.67 14.21
C GLY A 118 15.07 -1.75 13.26
#